data_AF-A0A369RB74-F1
#
_entry.id   AF-A0A369RB74-F1
#
_cell.length_a   1.000
_cell.length_b   1.000
_cell.length_c   1.000
_cell.angle_alpha   90.00
_cell.angle_beta   90.00
_cell.angle_gamma   90.00
#
_symmetry.space_group_name_H-M   'P 1'
#
loop_
_entity.id
_entity.type
_entity.pdbx_description
1 polymer ?
#
loop_
_entity_poly.entity_id
_entity_poly.type
_entity_poly.pdbx_seq_one_letter_code
_entity_poly.pdbx_strand_id
1 'polypeptide(L)'
;MNIPHRALGIVREIAADVGHEVTYAYEDLVFMDHNGYLFQFGAEPHMLDLYFNIEFPADESDEMTAKLVEAASKRSMTIERKGHYELAQKPDDNLEVKFFNPEKA
;
A
#
# COMPACT_ATOMS: atom_id res chain seq x y z
N MET A 1 4.13 -15.07 -7.67
CA MET A 1 2.66 -15.18 -7.83
C MET A 1 2.25 -14.28 -9.01
N ASN A 2 1.35 -14.72 -9.89
CA ASN A 2 0.84 -13.86 -10.99
C ASN A 2 -0.24 -12.95 -10.39
N ILE A 3 0.07 -11.67 -10.14
CA ILE A 3 -0.94 -10.73 -9.65
C ILE A 3 -2.06 -10.70 -10.70
N PRO A 4 -3.30 -11.03 -10.35
CA PRO A 4 -4.38 -10.93 -11.32
C PRO A 4 -4.50 -9.47 -11.75
N HIS A 5 -4.21 -9.19 -13.03
CA HIS A 5 -4.26 -7.84 -13.65
C HIS A 5 -5.54 -7.05 -13.33
N ARG A 6 -6.63 -7.74 -12.94
CA ARG A 6 -7.92 -7.14 -12.55
C ARG A 6 -7.85 -6.39 -11.21
N ALA A 7 -7.05 -6.82 -10.25
CA ALA A 7 -7.02 -6.22 -8.91
C ALA A 7 -6.26 -4.88 -8.91
N LEU A 8 -5.22 -4.73 -9.73
CA LEU A 8 -4.47 -3.47 -9.87
C LEU A 8 -5.35 -2.31 -10.38
N GLY A 9 -6.31 -2.61 -11.28
CA GLY A 9 -7.29 -1.61 -11.73
C GLY A 9 -8.13 -1.07 -10.57
N ILE A 10 -8.57 -1.95 -9.67
CA ILE A 10 -9.35 -1.58 -8.48
C ILE A 10 -8.50 -0.75 -7.51
N VAL A 11 -7.23 -1.15 -7.29
CA VAL A 11 -6.29 -0.39 -6.43
C VAL A 11 -6.10 1.03 -6.97
N ARG A 12 -5.98 1.21 -8.29
CA ARG A 12 -5.88 2.54 -8.91
C ARG A 12 -7.12 3.40 -8.65
N GLU A 13 -8.32 2.81 -8.71
CA GLU A 13 -9.54 3.54 -8.40
C GLU A 13 -9.66 3.88 -6.90
N ILE A 14 -9.21 2.99 -6.00
CA ILE A 14 -9.16 3.26 -4.56
C ILE A 14 -8.23 4.44 -4.27
N ALA A 15 -7.02 4.45 -4.86
CA ALA A 15 -6.07 5.54 -4.70
C ALA A 15 -6.64 6.86 -5.24
N ALA A 16 -7.26 6.84 -6.43
CA ALA A 16 -7.84 8.03 -7.03
C ALA A 16 -8.96 8.66 -6.18
N ASP A 17 -9.79 7.84 -5.53
CA ASP A 17 -10.86 8.32 -4.62
C ASP A 17 -10.33 9.15 -3.45
N VAL A 18 -9.09 8.87 -3.00
CA VAL A 18 -8.44 9.59 -1.90
C VAL A 18 -7.45 10.66 -2.38
N GLY A 19 -7.38 10.91 -3.70
CA GLY A 19 -6.52 11.91 -4.31
C GLY A 19 -5.08 11.47 -4.57
N HIS A 20 -4.82 10.16 -4.58
CA HIS A 20 -3.52 9.55 -4.82
C HIS A 20 -3.46 8.79 -6.15
N GLU A 21 -2.26 8.53 -6.65
CA GLU A 21 -2.02 7.79 -7.88
C GLU A 21 -1.01 6.65 -7.67
N VAL A 22 -1.23 5.53 -8.35
CA VAL A 22 -0.25 4.43 -8.39
C VAL A 22 0.91 4.80 -9.30
N THR A 23 2.10 4.95 -8.73
CA THR A 23 3.32 5.32 -9.47
C THR A 23 4.06 4.10 -10.02
N TYR A 24 4.12 3.02 -9.24
CA TYR A 24 4.88 1.83 -9.59
C TYR A 24 4.23 0.58 -9.00
N ALA A 25 4.26 -0.52 -9.75
CA ALA A 25 3.79 -1.82 -9.26
C ALA A 25 4.84 -2.87 -9.59
N TYR A 26 5.25 -3.64 -8.58
CA TYR A 26 6.29 -4.65 -8.68
C TYR A 26 5.92 -5.86 -7.84
N GLU A 27 5.78 -7.01 -8.50
CA GLU A 27 5.20 -8.21 -7.87
C GLU A 27 3.92 -7.83 -7.09
N ASP A 28 3.69 -8.35 -5.89
CA ASP A 28 2.52 -7.99 -5.09
C ASP A 28 2.50 -6.55 -4.55
N LEU A 29 3.55 -5.75 -4.75
CA LEU A 29 3.67 -4.40 -4.20
C LEU A 29 3.17 -3.33 -5.18
N VAL A 30 2.45 -2.35 -4.64
CA VAL A 30 1.91 -1.20 -5.37
C VAL A 30 2.26 0.07 -4.60
N PHE A 31 3.16 0.87 -5.20
CA PHE A 31 3.63 2.14 -4.66
C PHE A 31 2.73 3.28 -5.11
N MET A 32 2.48 4.20 -4.18
CA MET A 32 1.70 5.41 -4.44
C MET A 32 2.60 6.59 -4.75
N ASP A 33 2.00 7.68 -5.20
CA ASP A 33 2.65 8.98 -5.27
C ASP A 33 3.17 9.42 -3.89
N HIS A 34 4.20 10.25 -3.92
CA HIS A 34 4.89 10.77 -2.74
C HIS A 34 5.49 9.71 -1.78
N ASN A 35 5.46 8.41 -2.13
CA ASN A 35 5.98 7.31 -1.31
C ASN A 35 5.47 7.37 0.15
N GLY A 36 4.26 7.86 0.38
CA GLY A 36 3.69 7.99 1.73
C GLY A 36 3.17 6.66 2.26
N TYR A 37 2.64 5.82 1.38
CA TYR A 37 2.18 4.47 1.69
C TYR A 37 2.29 3.58 0.46
N LEU A 38 2.21 2.27 0.68
CA LEU A 38 2.11 1.27 -0.38
C LEU A 38 1.08 0.21 -0.01
N PHE A 39 0.56 -0.48 -1.03
CA PHE A 39 -0.24 -1.69 -0.84
C PHE A 39 0.56 -2.93 -1.22
N GLN A 40 0.29 -4.01 -0.50
CA GLN A 40 0.69 -5.35 -0.87
C GLN A 40 -0.56 -6.18 -1.09
N PHE A 41 -0.62 -6.95 -2.18
CA PHE A 41 -1.69 -7.92 -2.37
C PHE A 41 -1.54 -9.05 -1.35
N GLY A 42 -2.54 -9.19 -0.47
CA GLY A 42 -2.55 -10.19 0.58
C GLY A 42 -2.79 -11.61 0.06
N ALA A 43 -2.94 -12.56 1.00
CA ALA A 43 -3.22 -13.96 0.67
C ALA A 43 -4.57 -14.14 -0.05
N GLU A 44 -5.53 -13.25 0.20
CA GLU A 44 -6.84 -13.26 -0.44
C GLU A 44 -6.93 -12.22 -1.56
N PRO A 45 -7.61 -12.52 -2.69
CA PRO A 45 -7.66 -11.64 -3.86
C PRO A 45 -8.41 -10.32 -3.63
N HIS A 46 -9.13 -10.21 -2.52
CA HIS A 46 -9.90 -9.03 -2.12
C HIS A 46 -9.27 -8.30 -0.92
N MET A 47 -8.08 -8.74 -0.47
CA MET A 47 -7.38 -8.17 0.68
C MET A 47 -6.13 -7.41 0.22
N LEU A 48 -5.97 -6.21 0.75
CA LEU A 48 -4.80 -5.36 0.56
C LEU A 48 -4.18 -5.08 1.92
N ASP A 49 -2.90 -5.39 2.03
CA ASP A 49 -2.09 -5.05 3.19
C ASP A 49 -1.53 -3.64 2.99
N LEU A 50 -1.82 -2.73 3.92
CA LEU A 50 -1.40 -1.34 3.91
C LEU A 50 -0.17 -1.14 4.78
N TYR A 51 0.87 -0.56 4.18
CA TYR A 51 2.08 -0.16 4.89
C TYR A 51 2.33 1.33 4.67
N PHE A 52 2.55 2.07 5.76
CA PHE A 52 2.96 3.47 5.70
C PHE A 52 4.47 3.59 5.65
N ASN A 53 5.00 4.56 4.93
CA ASN A 53 6.42 4.88 5.03
C ASN A 53 6.72 5.29 6.50
N ILE A 54 7.90 4.94 7.03
CA ILE A 54 8.37 5.44 8.33
C ILE A 54 8.46 6.97 8.39
N GLU A 55 8.56 7.62 7.23
CA GLU A 55 8.54 9.08 7.08
C GLU A 55 7.12 9.66 7.05
N PHE A 56 6.08 8.81 6.97
CA PHE A 56 4.70 9.27 6.95
C PHE A 56 4.25 9.71 8.35
N PRO A 57 3.61 10.89 8.49
CA PRO A 57 3.17 11.40 9.78
C PRO A 57 2.20 10.45 10.49
N ALA A 58 2.55 10.05 11.71
CA ALA A 58 1.74 9.10 12.48
C ALA A 58 0.32 9.62 12.73
N ASP A 59 0.17 10.93 13.00
CA ASP A 59 -1.11 11.58 13.25
C ASP A 59 -2.04 11.57 12.01
N GLU A 60 -1.47 11.51 10.81
CA GLU A 60 -2.24 11.45 9.55
C GLU A 60 -2.56 10.00 9.12
N SER A 61 -1.83 9.02 9.67
CA SER A 61 -1.92 7.63 9.23
C SER A 61 -3.29 7.00 9.51
N ASP A 62 -3.92 7.35 10.63
CA ASP A 62 -5.24 6.83 11.01
C ASP A 62 -6.35 7.44 10.14
N GLU A 63 -6.29 8.73 9.86
CA GLU A 63 -7.25 9.40 8.95
C GLU A 63 -7.12 8.84 7.53
N MET A 64 -5.89 8.69 7.04
CA MET A 64 -5.64 8.10 5.72
C MET A 64 -6.13 6.66 5.64
N THR A 65 -5.88 5.85 6.68
CA THR A 65 -6.39 4.48 6.76
C THR A 65 -7.91 4.44 6.66
N ALA A 66 -8.62 5.31 7.39
CA ALA A 66 -10.08 5.37 7.35
C ALA A 66 -10.61 5.72 5.94
N LYS A 67 -10.01 6.71 5.27
CA LYS A 67 -10.37 7.09 3.90
C LYS A 67 -10.17 5.94 2.91
N LEU A 68 -9.03 5.25 3.02
CA LEU A 68 -8.69 4.11 2.16
C LEU A 68 -9.65 2.94 2.38
N VAL A 69 -9.94 2.59 3.64
CA VAL A 69 -10.89 1.52 3.99
C VAL A 69 -12.29 1.82 3.44
N GLU A 70 -12.74 3.08 3.53
CA GLU A 70 -14.02 3.50 2.96
C GLU A 70 -14.03 3.34 1.42
N ALA A 71 -12.98 3.79 0.74
CA ALA A 71 -12.84 3.68 -0.70
C ALA A 71 -12.76 2.21 -1.18
N ALA A 72 -12.07 1.35 -0.42
CA ALA A 72 -11.98 -0.09 -0.70
C ALA A 72 -13.31 -0.82 -0.51
N SER A 73 -14.06 -0.46 0.55
CA SER A 73 -15.35 -1.07 0.85
C SER A 73 -16.39 -0.86 -0.25
N LYS A 74 -16.35 0.28 -0.95
CA LYS A 74 -17.20 0.57 -2.13
C LYS A 74 -16.98 -0.39 -3.30
N ARG A 75 -15.85 -1.11 -3.30
CA ARG A 75 -15.38 -1.99 -4.37
C ARG A 75 -15.21 -3.45 -3.91
N SER A 76 -15.82 -3.80 -2.77
CA SER A 76 -15.70 -5.13 -2.14
C SER A 76 -14.26 -5.56 -1.86
N MET A 77 -13.38 -4.60 -1.56
CA MET A 77 -12.02 -4.85 -1.08
C MET A 77 -11.90 -4.52 0.40
N THR A 78 -11.01 -5.23 1.07
CA THR A 78 -10.65 -5.04 2.47
C THR A 78 -9.22 -4.53 2.54
N ILE A 79 -8.98 -3.49 3.33
CA ILE A 79 -7.64 -2.99 3.63
C ILE A 79 -7.32 -3.29 5.09
N GLU A 80 -6.16 -3.90 5.34
CA GLU A 80 -5.64 -4.14 6.68
C GLU A 80 -4.29 -3.43 6.86
N ARG A 81 -4.17 -2.59 7.89
CA ARG A 81 -2.90 -1.93 8.21
C ARG A 81 -1.94 -2.96 8.81
N LYS A 82 -0.86 -3.25 8.09
CA LYS A 82 0.15 -4.24 8.47
C LYS A 82 1.44 -3.65 9.02
N GLY A 83 1.62 -2.33 9.01
CA GLY A 83 2.76 -1.69 9.66
C GLY A 83 3.38 -0.59 8.83
N HIS A 84 4.71 -0.55 8.83
CA HIS A 84 5.49 0.46 8.14
C HIS A 84 6.48 -0.14 7.15
N TYR A 85 6.97 0.67 6.22
CA TYR A 85 8.10 0.32 5.39
C TYR A 85 9.11 1.47 5.29
N GLU A 86 10.36 1.15 4.96
CA GLU A 86 11.42 2.09 4.62
C GLU A 86 11.89 1.83 3.19
N LEU A 87 12.10 2.90 2.44
CA LEU A 87 12.78 2.87 1.15
C LEU A 87 14.22 3.34 1.31
N ALA A 88 15.18 2.48 1.01
CA ALA A 88 16.59 2.81 0.98
C ALA A 88 17.12 2.74 -0.45
N GLN A 89 17.70 3.85 -0.94
CA GLN A 89 18.41 3.86 -2.22
C GLN A 89 19.81 3.27 -2.03
N LYS A 90 20.15 2.25 -2.82
CA LYS A 90 21.50 1.68 -2.86
C LYS A 90 22.38 2.41 -3.89
N PRO A 91 23.72 2.32 -3.76
CA PRO A 91 24.66 2.95 -4.70
C PRO A 91 24.50 2.48 -6.15
N ASP A 92 23.98 1.28 -6.38
CA ASP A 92 23.83 0.65 -7.69
C ASP A 92 22.47 0.93 -8.37
N ASP A 93 21.83 2.08 -8.09
CA ASP A 93 20.47 2.44 -8.57
C ASP A 93 19.35 1.46 -8.16
N ASN A 94 19.65 0.50 -7.27
CA ASN A 94 18.67 -0.43 -6.74
C ASN A 94 17.93 0.17 -5.54
N LEU A 95 16.60 0.04 -5.53
CA LEU A 95 15.78 0.36 -4.36
C LEU A 95 15.66 -0.88 -3.46
N GLU A 96 15.95 -0.70 -2.18
CA GLU A 96 15.66 -1.69 -1.14
C GLU A 96 14.44 -1.25 -0.36
N VAL A 97 13.45 -2.16 -0.26
CA VAL A 97 12.24 -1.96 0.53
C VAL A 97 12.37 -2.84 1.77
N LYS A 98 12.29 -2.23 2.95
CA LYS A 98 12.27 -2.96 4.23
C LYS A 98 10.90 -2.82 4.87
N PHE A 99 10.29 -3.94 5.22
CA PHE A 99 9.01 -3.97 5.92
C PHE A 99 9.22 -4.10 7.43
N PHE A 100 8.49 -3.29 8.19
CA PHE A 100 8.44 -3.30 9.64
C PHE A 100 7.01 -3.68 10.04
N ASN A 101 6.76 -4.99 10.02
CA ASN A 101 5.49 -5.54 10.47
C ASN A 101 5.48 -5.54 12.00
N PRO A 102 4.40 -5.13 12.68
CA PRO A 102 4.21 -5.34 14.10
C PRO A 102 3.79 -6.81 14.32
N GLU A 103 4.50 -7.78 13.72
CA GLU A 103 4.25 -9.19 13.98
C GLU A 103 4.49 -9.46 15.47
N LYS A 104 3.35 -9.64 16.15
CA LYS A 104 3.09 -10.33 17.42
C LYS A 104 4.33 -10.59 18.27
N ALA A 105 4.46 -9.79 19.34
CA ALA A 105 5.12 -10.22 20.56
C ALA A 105 4.56 -11.58 21.04
#